data_AF-A0A2V7VFM4-F1
#
_entry.id   AF-A0A2V7VFM4-F1
#
_cell.length_a   1.000
_cell.length_b   1.000
_cell.length_c   1.000
_cell.angle_alpha   90.00
_cell.angle_beta   90.00
_cell.angle_gamma   90.00
#
_symmetry.space_group_name_H-M   'P 1'
#
loop_
_entity.id
_entity.type
_entity.pdbx_description
1 polymer ?
#
loop_
_entity_poly.entity_id
_entity_poly.type
_entity_poly.pdbx_seq_one_letter_code
_entity_poly.pdbx_strand_id
1 'polypeptide(L)'
;MEALAPLGYVLLFLAVFGGMEAVAWLMHRFLMHGPLWVLHESHHRPRGGRFEGNDLFGVFFSLPSIVLIYLGTHGHPPALAVGLGMTAYGFAYFGFHDVIVHRRVSVRFRPANRY
;
A
#
# COMPACT_ATOMS: atom_id res chain seq x y z
N MET A 1 22.04 -16.03 -20.30
CA MET A 1 20.63 -15.86 -19.91
C MET A 1 20.46 -15.53 -18.41
N GLU A 2 21.38 -15.92 -17.52
CA GLU A 2 21.24 -15.64 -16.07
C GLU A 2 21.44 -14.17 -15.66
N ALA A 3 22.25 -13.39 -16.38
CA ALA A 3 22.50 -11.98 -16.05
C ALA A 3 21.27 -11.05 -16.27
N LEU A 4 20.24 -11.52 -16.98
CA LEU A 4 19.01 -10.74 -17.22
C LEU A 4 17.95 -10.98 -16.15
N ALA A 5 18.07 -12.05 -15.35
CA ALA A 5 17.10 -12.37 -14.30
C ALA A 5 17.04 -11.29 -13.19
N PRO A 6 18.17 -10.74 -12.69
CA PRO A 6 18.12 -9.66 -11.71
C PRO A 6 17.43 -8.39 -12.23
N LEU A 7 17.72 -7.99 -13.48
CA LEU A 7 17.07 -6.84 -14.10
C LEU A 7 15.57 -7.08 -14.28
N GLY A 8 15.17 -8.29 -14.70
CA GLY A 8 13.77 -8.67 -14.82
C GLY A 8 13.02 -8.55 -13.49
N TYR A 9 13.62 -8.95 -12.37
CA TYR A 9 13.01 -8.81 -11.05
C TYR A 9 12.92 -7.36 -10.58
N VAL A 10 13.91 -6.52 -10.89
CA VAL A 10 13.85 -5.08 -10.61
C VAL A 10 12.72 -4.41 -11.41
N LEU A 11 12.60 -4.74 -12.70
CA LEU A 11 11.51 -4.22 -13.54
C LEU A 11 10.15 -4.70 -13.04
N LEU A 12 10.04 -5.97 -12.62
CA LEU A 12 8.82 -6.52 -12.04
C LEU A 12 8.45 -5.81 -10.73
N PHE A 13 9.43 -5.58 -9.84
CA PHE A 13 9.26 -4.79 -8.63
C PHE A 13 8.72 -3.39 -8.94
N LEU A 14 9.33 -2.68 -9.88
CA LEU A 14 8.94 -1.31 -10.25
C LEU A 14 7.54 -1.27 -10.90
N ALA A 15 7.23 -2.25 -11.76
CA ALA A 15 5.93 -2.38 -12.38
C ALA A 15 4.83 -2.64 -11.34
N VAL A 16 5.09 -3.51 -10.35
CA VAL A 16 4.16 -3.75 -9.26
C VAL A 16 4.01 -2.51 -8.37
N PHE A 17 5.13 -1.89 -7.97
CA PHE A 17 5.12 -0.66 -7.18
C PHE A 17 4.27 0.44 -7.83
N GLY A 18 4.47 0.72 -9.12
CA GLY A 18 3.67 1.71 -9.84
C GLY A 18 2.21 1.26 -10.10
N GLY A 19 2.01 -0.02 -10.42
CA GLY A 19 0.69 -0.58 -10.67
C GLY A 19 -0.23 -0.59 -9.44
N MET A 20 0.35 -0.63 -8.24
CA MET A 20 -0.40 -0.56 -7.00
C MET A 20 -1.19 0.76 -6.83
N GLU A 21 -0.80 1.85 -7.49
CA GLU A 21 -1.61 3.08 -7.53
C GLU A 21 -2.96 2.84 -8.19
N ALA A 22 -2.97 2.15 -9.33
CA ALA A 22 -4.22 1.78 -10.00
C ALA A 22 -5.07 0.84 -9.12
N VAL A 23 -4.43 -0.12 -8.44
CA VAL A 23 -5.12 -1.01 -7.49
C VAL A 23 -5.73 -0.21 -6.34
N ALA A 24 -4.96 0.69 -5.72
CA ALA A 24 -5.43 1.52 -4.60
C ALA A 24 -6.59 2.40 -5.03
N TRP A 25 -6.50 3.04 -6.19
CA TRP A 25 -7.58 3.84 -6.75
C TRP A 25 -8.85 3.02 -7.02
N LEU A 26 -8.72 1.85 -7.65
CA LEU A 26 -9.85 0.96 -7.92
C LEU A 26 -10.52 0.50 -6.62
N MET A 27 -9.70 0.08 -5.65
CA MET A 27 -10.16 -0.35 -4.34
C MET A 27 -10.88 0.77 -3.61
N HIS A 28 -10.31 1.97 -3.57
CA HIS A 28 -10.89 3.12 -2.92
C HIS A 28 -12.23 3.52 -3.57
N ARG A 29 -12.24 3.70 -4.91
CA ARG A 29 -13.41 4.17 -5.64
C ARG A 29 -14.56 3.18 -5.68
N PHE A 30 -14.27 1.89 -5.90
CA PHE A 30 -15.33 0.91 -6.19
C PHE A 30 -15.66 0.01 -5.01
N LEU A 31 -14.71 -0.26 -4.11
CA LEU A 31 -14.92 -1.16 -2.99
C LEU A 31 -15.13 -0.38 -1.68
N MET A 32 -14.19 0.49 -1.32
CA MET A 32 -14.24 1.24 -0.05
C MET A 32 -15.39 2.24 -0.03
N HIS A 33 -15.65 2.93 -1.15
CA HIS A 33 -16.84 3.77 -1.32
C HIS A 33 -18.10 3.01 -1.78
N GLY A 34 -18.05 1.69 -1.82
CA GLY A 34 -19.17 0.82 -2.19
C GLY A 34 -19.47 -0.21 -1.11
N PRO A 35 -19.36 -1.53 -1.40
CA PRO A 35 -19.75 -2.58 -0.46
C PRO A 35 -18.94 -2.59 0.85
N LEU A 36 -17.73 -2.05 0.87
CA LEU A 36 -16.88 -1.98 2.06
C LEU A 36 -16.97 -0.63 2.79
N TRP A 37 -18.00 0.18 2.49
CA TRP A 37 -18.25 1.46 3.15
C TRP A 37 -18.30 1.36 4.68
N VAL A 38 -18.86 0.28 5.22
CA VAL A 38 -18.92 0.07 6.68
C VAL A 38 -17.53 0.09 7.36
N LEU A 39 -16.48 -0.31 6.64
CA LEU A 39 -15.10 -0.25 7.14
C LEU A 39 -14.47 1.14 6.89
N HIS A 40 -14.86 1.81 5.82
CA HIS A 40 -14.26 3.08 5.37
C HIS A 40 -14.97 4.33 5.92
N GLU A 41 -16.21 4.23 6.38
CA GLU A 41 -17.05 5.37 6.79
C GLU A 41 -16.40 6.23 7.87
N SER A 42 -15.77 5.57 8.86
CA SER A 42 -15.07 6.26 9.95
C SER A 42 -13.91 7.14 9.48
N HIS A 43 -13.37 6.86 8.30
CA HIS A 43 -12.29 7.62 7.69
C HIS A 43 -12.76 8.95 7.10
N HIS A 44 -14.02 9.02 6.64
CA HIS A 44 -14.61 10.22 6.05
C HIS A 44 -15.33 11.13 7.06
N ARG A 45 -15.60 10.64 8.26
CA ARG A 45 -16.30 11.40 9.30
C ARG A 45 -15.34 11.87 10.39
N PRO A 46 -15.60 13.04 11.00
CA PRO A 46 -14.87 13.45 12.19
C PRO A 46 -14.99 12.37 13.28
N ARG A 47 -13.87 12.00 13.88
CA ARG A 47 -13.81 10.98 14.94
C ARG A 47 -12.66 11.25 15.89
N GLY A 48 -12.72 10.60 17.05
CA GLY A 48 -11.62 10.52 18.02
C GLY A 48 -10.88 9.17 17.95
N GLY A 49 -9.74 9.09 18.64
CA GLY A 49 -9.00 7.84 18.83
C GLY A 49 -7.94 7.53 17.77
N ARG A 50 -7.11 6.52 18.03
CA ARG A 50 -5.94 6.19 17.19
C ARG A 50 -6.26 5.21 16.05
N PHE A 51 -7.27 4.36 16.22
CA PHE A 51 -7.61 3.28 15.29
C PHE A 51 -8.95 3.49 14.59
N GLU A 52 -9.09 2.92 13.39
CA GLU A 52 -10.28 2.96 12.53
C GLU A 52 -10.61 1.58 11.96
N GLY A 53 -11.88 1.38 11.56
CA GLY A 53 -12.23 0.25 10.68
C GLY A 53 -11.41 0.26 9.38
N ASN A 54 -11.01 1.45 8.92
CA ASN A 54 -10.16 1.63 7.75
C ASN A 54 -8.79 0.98 7.88
N ASP A 55 -8.29 0.81 9.11
CA ASP A 55 -6.96 0.21 9.35
C ASP A 55 -6.94 -1.27 8.94
N LEU A 56 -8.11 -1.91 8.86
CA LEU A 56 -8.25 -3.27 8.38
C LEU A 56 -7.89 -3.41 6.90
N PHE A 57 -8.03 -2.36 6.09
CA PHE A 57 -7.55 -2.37 4.71
C PHE A 57 -6.02 -2.50 4.66
N GLY A 58 -5.30 -1.84 5.58
CA GLY A 58 -3.85 -2.03 5.70
C GLY A 58 -3.48 -3.49 5.95
N VAL A 59 -4.24 -4.18 6.80
CA VAL A 59 -4.09 -5.63 7.02
C VAL A 59 -4.36 -6.41 5.74
N PHE A 60 -5.50 -6.17 5.08
CA PHE A 60 -5.87 -6.86 3.84
C PHE A 60 -4.86 -6.69 2.70
N PHE A 61 -4.23 -5.52 2.57
CA PHE A 61 -3.17 -5.30 1.57
C PHE A 61 -1.83 -5.91 1.99
N SER A 62 -1.52 -5.93 3.29
CA SER A 62 -0.27 -6.51 3.80
C SER A 62 -0.24 -8.04 3.69
N LEU A 63 -1.37 -8.73 3.89
CA LEU A 63 -1.41 -10.19 3.91
C LEU A 63 -0.94 -10.84 2.58
N PRO A 64 -1.43 -10.44 1.39
CA PRO A 64 -0.92 -10.95 0.12
C PRO A 64 0.58 -10.66 -0.05
N SER A 65 1.03 -9.47 0.35
CA SER A 65 2.44 -9.10 0.28
C SER A 65 3.32 -9.99 1.16
N ILE A 66 2.89 -10.28 2.39
CA ILE A 66 3.58 -11.21 3.31
C ILE A 66 3.65 -12.62 2.71
N VAL A 67 2.53 -13.13 2.17
CA VAL A 67 2.50 -14.46 1.52
C VAL A 67 3.47 -14.51 0.34
N LEU A 68 3.50 -13.48 -0.50
CA LEU A 68 4.40 -13.40 -1.65
C LEU A 68 5.87 -13.33 -1.23
N ILE A 69 6.19 -12.59 -0.18
CA ILE A 69 7.54 -12.53 0.39
C ILE A 69 7.94 -13.90 0.98
N TYR A 70 7.03 -14.57 1.70
CA TYR A 70 7.27 -15.91 2.21
C TYR A 70 7.57 -16.89 1.07
N LEU A 71 6.72 -16.98 0.06
CA LEU A 71 6.97 -17.83 -1.11
C LEU A 71 8.27 -17.44 -1.83
N GLY A 72 8.54 -16.14 -1.93
CA GLY A 72 9.75 -15.58 -2.52
C GLY A 72 11.03 -16.05 -1.85
N THR A 73 11.04 -16.06 -0.52
CA THR A 73 12.16 -16.54 0.31
C THR A 73 12.28 -18.06 0.34
N HIS A 74 11.25 -18.79 -0.11
CA HIS A 74 11.21 -20.26 -0.14
C HIS A 74 11.33 -20.84 -1.57
N GLY A 75 12.02 -20.13 -2.46
CA GLY A 75 12.37 -20.65 -3.78
C GLY A 75 11.49 -20.18 -4.94
N HIS A 76 10.66 -19.14 -4.74
CA HIS A 76 9.92 -18.49 -5.84
C HIS A 76 10.33 -17.02 -6.07
N PRO A 77 11.56 -16.73 -6.56
CA PRO A 77 12.10 -15.37 -6.64
C PRO A 77 11.20 -14.29 -7.28
N PRO A 78 10.41 -14.57 -8.34
CA PRO A 78 9.47 -13.58 -8.86
C PRO A 78 8.43 -13.11 -7.83
N ALA A 79 7.99 -14.00 -6.93
CA ALA A 79 7.04 -13.65 -5.88
C ALA A 79 7.68 -12.70 -4.86
N LEU A 80 8.99 -12.83 -4.60
CA LEU A 80 9.71 -11.88 -3.77
C LEU A 80 9.67 -10.47 -4.36
N ALA A 81 9.93 -10.34 -5.68
CA ALA A 81 9.90 -9.04 -6.36
C ALA A 81 8.51 -8.39 -6.29
N VAL A 82 7.45 -9.17 -6.51
CA VAL A 82 6.05 -8.68 -6.39
C VAL A 82 5.74 -8.29 -4.95
N GLY A 83 6.02 -9.16 -3.98
CA GLY A 83 5.76 -8.92 -2.57
C GLY A 83 6.47 -7.68 -2.05
N LEU A 84 7.75 -7.50 -2.41
CA LEU A 84 8.51 -6.30 -2.07
C LEU A 84 7.97 -5.05 -2.76
N GLY A 85 7.55 -5.11 -4.02
CA GLY A 85 6.93 -3.98 -4.74
C GLY A 85 5.65 -3.51 -4.05
N MET A 86 4.80 -4.45 -3.63
CA MET A 86 3.59 -4.15 -2.85
C MET A 86 3.93 -3.53 -1.49
N THR A 87 4.91 -4.08 -0.76
CA THR A 87 5.35 -3.53 0.54
C THR A 87 5.89 -2.11 0.39
N ALA A 88 6.74 -1.87 -0.62
CA ALA A 88 7.30 -0.55 -0.87
C ALA A 88 6.22 0.48 -1.19
N TYR A 89 5.22 0.11 -2.01
CA TYR A 89 4.07 0.97 -2.27
C TYR A 89 3.26 1.21 -1.00
N GLY A 90 2.96 0.17 -0.22
CA GLY A 90 2.22 0.31 1.04
C GLY A 90 2.91 1.25 2.03
N PHE A 91 4.24 1.19 2.12
CA PHE A 91 5.03 2.11 2.95
C PHE A 91 4.96 3.56 2.44
N ALA A 92 5.11 3.76 1.13
CA ALA A 92 4.98 5.08 0.51
C ALA A 92 3.57 5.66 0.70
N TYR A 93 2.53 4.84 0.48
CA TYR A 93 1.14 5.20 0.65
C TYR A 93 0.85 5.59 2.10
N PHE A 94 1.24 4.79 3.09
CA PHE A 94 1.06 5.12 4.50
C PHE A 94 1.77 6.44 4.88
N GLY A 95 3.00 6.65 4.38
CA GLY A 95 3.74 7.90 4.61
C GLY A 95 3.01 9.12 4.04
N PHE A 96 2.50 9.02 2.81
CA PHE A 96 1.79 10.13 2.18
C PHE A 96 0.37 10.32 2.76
N HIS A 97 -0.44 9.27 2.72
CA HIS A 97 -1.84 9.27 3.10
C HIS A 97 -2.00 9.48 4.62
N ASP A 98 -1.48 8.57 5.45
CA ASP A 98 -1.78 8.56 6.88
C ASP A 98 -0.94 9.59 7.66
N VAL A 99 0.34 9.74 7.30
CA VAL A 99 1.26 10.64 8.03
C VAL A 99 1.17 12.09 7.53
N ILE A 100 1.22 12.32 6.22
CA ILE A 100 1.24 13.70 5.67
C ILE A 100 -0.17 14.27 5.51
N VAL A 101 -1.09 13.54 4.87
CA VAL A 101 -2.44 14.03 4.55
C VAL A 101 -3.35 13.96 5.78
N HIS A 102 -3.50 12.79 6.39
CA HIS A 102 -4.39 12.58 7.53
C HIS A 102 -3.78 12.90 8.89
N ARG A 103 -2.48 13.21 8.96
CA ARG A 103 -1.79 13.63 10.19
C ARG A 103 -1.98 12.67 11.38
N ARG A 104 -2.14 11.37 11.10
CA ARG A 104 -2.29 10.34 12.14
C ARG A 104 -1.04 10.18 12.99
N VAL A 105 0.13 10.51 12.43
CA VAL A 105 1.40 10.62 13.15
C VAL A 105 1.83 12.09 13.15
N SER A 106 2.16 12.61 14.33
CA SER A 106 2.59 14.00 14.48
C SER A 106 3.98 14.17 13.87
N VAL A 107 4.04 14.79 12.69
CA VAL A 107 5.28 15.16 12.02
C VAL A 107 5.30 16.65 11.72
N ARG A 108 6.45 17.30 11.90
CA ARG A 108 6.67 18.71 11.53
C ARG A 108 6.89 18.91 10.03
N PHE A 109 6.24 18.11 9.20
CA PHE A 109 6.26 18.31 7.75
C PHE A 109 5.15 19.28 7.37
N ARG A 110 5.48 20.43 6.78
CA ARG A 110 4.49 21.33 6.17
C ARG A 110 4.86 21.47 4.70
N PRO A 111 4.02 21.02 3.75
CA PRO A 111 4.27 21.27 2.35
C PRO A 111 4.41 22.78 2.15
N ALA A 112 5.46 23.18 1.41
CA ALA A 112 5.75 24.59 1.17
C ALA A 112 4.71 25.24 0.24
N ASN A 113 3.99 24.43 -0.53
CA ASN A 113 2.92 24.86 -1.43
C ASN A 113 1.54 24.48 -0.88
N ARG A 114 0.54 25.35 -1.12
CA ARG A 114 -0.88 25.11 -0.82
C ARG A 114 -1.60 24.25 -1.88
N TYR A 115 -0.95 24.03 -3.02
CA TYR A 115 -1.43 23.22 -4.13
C TYR A 115 -0.70 21.89 -4.16
#